data_AF-A0AB37RL41-F1
#
_entry.id   AF-A0AB37RL41-F1
#
_cell.length_a   1.000
_cell.length_b   1.000
_cell.length_c   1.000
_cell.angle_alpha   90.00
_cell.angle_beta   90.00
_cell.angle_gamma   90.00
#
_symmetry.space_group_name_H-M   'P 1'
#
loop_
_entity.id
_entity.type
_entity.pdbx_description
1 polymer ?
#
loop_
_entity_poly.entity_id
_entity_poly.type
_entity_poly.pdbx_seq_one_letter_code
_entity_poly.pdbx_strand_id
1 'polypeptide(L)'
;MDERLAKQVCDELHIDQTDEELATVIALLNGSQAVIDDSIELATYPAIVDNPLYNRAVITLGQAMYYDRNLANGQPKAVVLMVDHLNAICLTKGAN
;
A
#
# COMPACT_ATOMS: atom_id res chain seq x y z
N MET A 1 -2.33 -9.56 1.28
CA MET A 1 -0.96 -9.53 1.84
C MET A 1 -0.75 -10.65 2.85
N ASP A 2 0.49 -11.15 2.98
CA ASP A 2 0.85 -12.28 3.85
C ASP A 2 1.41 -11.85 5.21
N GLU A 3 1.53 -12.80 6.14
CA GLU A 3 2.04 -12.56 7.49
C GLU A 3 3.51 -12.09 7.51
N ARG A 4 4.32 -12.50 6.52
CA ARG A 4 5.72 -12.10 6.41
C ARG A 4 5.82 -10.59 6.18
N LEU A 5 5.00 -10.04 5.30
CA LEU A 5 4.96 -8.60 5.07
C LEU A 5 4.45 -7.85 6.30
N ALA A 6 3.45 -8.39 7.00
CA ALA A 6 2.95 -7.79 8.23
C ALA A 6 4.03 -7.70 9.32
N LYS A 7 4.84 -8.75 9.51
CA LYS A 7 5.99 -8.74 10.44
C LYS A 7 7.01 -7.65 10.07
N GLN A 8 7.35 -7.51 8.79
CA GLN A 8 8.22 -6.43 8.33
C GLN A 8 7.64 -5.06 8.68
N VAL A 9 6.33 -4.86 8.46
CA VAL A 9 5.67 -3.58 8.79
C VAL A 9 5.65 -3.33 10.29
N CYS A 10 5.41 -4.35 11.11
CA CYS A 10 5.52 -4.25 12.56
C CYS A 10 6.94 -3.82 12.99
N ASP A 11 7.98 -4.39 12.37
CA ASP A 11 9.37 -4.02 12.63
C ASP A 11 9.65 -2.56 12.22
N GLU A 12 9.17 -2.13 11.05
CA GLU A 12 9.30 -0.73 10.59
C GLU A 12 8.60 0.26 11.55
N LEU A 13 7.46 -0.14 12.10
CA LEU A 13 6.66 0.65 13.06
C LEU A 13 7.14 0.54 14.51
N HIS A 14 8.08 -0.36 14.80
CA HIS A 14 8.52 -0.70 16.16
C HIS A 14 7.35 -1.13 17.08
N ILE A 15 6.44 -1.97 16.57
CA ILE A 15 5.33 -2.54 17.34
C ILE A 15 5.54 -4.04 17.57
N ASP A 16 5.03 -4.54 18.69
CA ASP A 16 5.15 -5.96 19.04
C ASP A 16 4.42 -6.85 18.03
N GLN A 17 5.03 -7.96 17.65
CA GLN A 17 4.45 -8.93 16.71
C GLN A 17 3.51 -9.92 17.42
N THR A 18 2.55 -9.40 18.21
CA THR A 18 1.49 -10.23 18.79
C THR A 18 0.51 -10.68 17.72
N ASP A 19 -0.24 -11.76 17.97
CA ASP A 19 -1.25 -12.25 17.02
C ASP A 19 -2.30 -11.17 16.69
N GLU A 20 -2.65 -10.33 17.68
CA GLU A 20 -3.60 -9.23 17.52
C GLU A 20 -3.03 -8.10 16.65
N GLU A 21 -1.78 -7.71 16.86
CA GLU A 21 -1.11 -6.68 16.04
C GLU A 21 -0.88 -7.17 14.61
N LEU A 22 -0.46 -8.42 14.44
CA LEU A 22 -0.30 -9.02 13.11
C LEU A 22 -1.63 -9.07 12.36
N ALA A 23 -2.72 -9.50 13.01
CA ALA A 23 -4.05 -9.50 12.41
C ALA A 23 -4.49 -8.08 12.00
N THR A 24 -4.22 -7.09 12.87
CA THR A 24 -4.52 -5.68 12.62
C THR A 24 -3.75 -5.13 11.42
N VAL A 25 -2.44 -5.38 11.34
CA VAL A 25 -1.58 -4.93 10.24
C VAL A 25 -1.94 -5.64 8.94
N ILE A 26 -2.25 -6.95 8.96
CA ILE A 26 -2.72 -7.68 7.76
C ILE A 26 -4.01 -7.05 7.21
N ALA A 27 -4.99 -6.76 8.08
CA ALA A 27 -6.24 -6.14 7.65
C ALA A 27 -6.01 -4.77 7.02
N LEU A 28 -5.12 -3.96 7.61
CA LEU A 28 -4.72 -2.66 7.07
C LEU A 28 -4.02 -2.74 5.72
N LEU A 29 -3.08 -3.68 5.58
CA LEU A 29 -2.35 -3.88 4.32
C LEU A 29 -3.29 -4.38 3.22
N ASN A 30 -4.26 -5.24 3.53
CA ASN A 30 -5.27 -5.67 2.58
C ASN A 30 -6.19 -4.53 2.13
N GLY A 31 -6.64 -3.69 3.08
CA GLY A 31 -7.42 -2.50 2.75
C GLY A 31 -6.63 -1.50 1.91
N SER A 32 -5.37 -1.29 2.27
CA SER A 32 -4.44 -0.43 1.52
C SER A 32 -4.18 -0.96 0.12
N GLN A 33 -4.00 -2.27 -0.04
CA GLN A 33 -3.85 -2.93 -1.32
C GLN A 33 -5.04 -2.65 -2.23
N ALA A 34 -6.27 -2.83 -1.73
CA ALA A 34 -7.48 -2.57 -2.50
C ALA A 34 -7.57 -1.10 -2.97
N VAL A 35 -7.19 -0.14 -2.11
CA VAL A 35 -7.16 1.29 -2.49
C VAL A 35 -6.13 1.55 -3.59
N ILE A 36 -4.92 1.01 -3.46
CA ILE A 36 -3.87 1.19 -4.48
C ILE A 36 -4.26 0.51 -5.79
N ASP A 37 -4.81 -0.71 -5.74
CA ASP A 37 -5.25 -1.47 -6.91
C ASP A 37 -6.29 -0.69 -7.73
N ASP A 38 -7.28 -0.11 -7.05
CA ASP A 38 -8.31 0.73 -7.68
C ASP A 38 -7.72 2.03 -8.24
N SER A 39 -6.84 2.69 -7.48
CA SER A 39 -6.21 3.96 -7.87
C SER A 39 -5.32 3.87 -9.11
N ILE A 40 -4.82 2.67 -9.45
CA ILE A 40 -3.94 2.42 -10.61
C ILE A 40 -4.60 1.60 -11.72
N GLU A 41 -5.92 1.37 -11.62
CA GLU A 41 -6.68 0.53 -12.55
C GLU A 41 -6.01 -0.84 -12.77
N LEU A 42 -5.64 -1.53 -11.69
CA LEU A 42 -4.81 -2.74 -11.74
C LEU A 42 -5.33 -3.81 -12.72
N ALA A 43 -6.64 -3.97 -12.84
CA ALA A 43 -7.26 -4.92 -13.77
C ALA A 43 -6.83 -4.69 -15.23
N THR A 44 -6.57 -3.44 -15.61
CA THR A 44 -6.07 -3.06 -16.94
C THR A 44 -4.56 -3.27 -17.06
N TYR A 45 -3.81 -3.11 -15.96
CA TYR A 45 -2.35 -3.12 -15.94
C TYR A 45 -1.74 -4.10 -14.93
N PRO A 46 -2.03 -5.41 -15.00
CA PRO A 46 -1.66 -6.36 -13.93
C PRO A 46 -0.16 -6.48 -13.68
N ALA A 47 0.68 -6.23 -14.69
CA ALA A 47 2.14 -6.26 -14.55
C ALA A 47 2.72 -5.13 -13.69
N ILE A 48 1.92 -4.15 -13.26
CA ILE A 48 2.39 -3.05 -12.41
C ILE A 48 2.75 -3.52 -10.99
N VAL A 49 2.22 -4.66 -10.54
CA VAL A 49 2.52 -5.22 -9.20
C VAL A 49 3.98 -5.61 -9.03
N ASP A 50 4.70 -5.86 -10.13
CA ASP A 50 6.13 -6.15 -10.11
C ASP A 50 6.99 -4.90 -9.89
N ASN A 51 6.39 -3.70 -9.97
CA ASN A 51 7.09 -2.46 -9.67
C ASN A 51 7.33 -2.34 -8.15
N PRO A 52 8.57 -2.09 -7.68
CA PRO A 52 8.86 -1.94 -6.25
C PRO A 52 8.03 -0.86 -5.54
N LEU A 53 7.58 0.18 -6.26
CA LEU A 53 6.73 1.22 -5.71
C LEU A 53 5.31 0.75 -5.39
N TYR A 54 4.82 -0.31 -6.03
CA TYR A 54 3.50 -0.86 -5.73
C TYR A 54 3.43 -1.34 -4.27
N ASN A 55 4.32 -2.25 -3.89
CA ASN A 55 4.36 -2.75 -2.51
C ASN A 55 4.69 -1.63 -1.52
N ARG A 56 5.58 -0.69 -1.88
CA ARG A 56 5.90 0.43 -1.00
C ARG A 56 4.70 1.36 -0.79
N ALA A 57 3.89 1.62 -1.81
CA ALA A 57 2.67 2.41 -1.69
C ALA A 57 1.65 1.76 -0.75
N VAL A 58 1.44 0.44 -0.89
CA VAL A 58 0.56 -0.33 0.01
C VAL A 58 1.05 -0.28 1.46
N ILE A 59 2.36 -0.51 1.69
CA ILE A 59 2.96 -0.45 3.02
C ILE A 59 2.80 0.93 3.64
N THR A 60 3.14 1.99 2.91
CA THR A 60 3.09 3.37 3.43
C THR A 60 1.67 3.81 3.75
N LEU A 61 0.68 3.39 2.94
CA LEU A 61 -0.72 3.65 3.24
C LEU A 61 -1.17 2.87 4.49
N GLY A 62 -0.78 1.59 4.60
CA GLY A 62 -1.09 0.77 5.77
C GLY A 62 -0.50 1.32 7.07
N GLN A 63 0.75 1.78 7.02
CA GLN A 63 1.42 2.44 8.16
C GLN A 63 0.72 3.74 8.56
N ALA A 64 0.27 4.55 7.59
CA ALA A 64 -0.48 5.76 7.89
C ALA A 64 -1.84 5.44 8.54
N MET A 65 -2.56 4.46 7.99
CA MET A 65 -3.85 4.01 8.52
C MET A 65 -3.73 3.35 9.90
N TYR A 66 -2.57 2.80 10.25
CA TYR A 66 -2.31 2.26 11.59
C TYR A 66 -2.49 3.34 12.67
N TYR A 67 -1.92 4.52 12.46
CA TYR A 67 -2.02 5.65 13.40
C TYR A 67 -3.28 6.51 13.20
N ASP A 68 -3.75 6.66 11.95
CA ASP A 68 -4.92 7.47 11.62
C ASP A 68 -5.80 6.75 10.58
N ARG A 69 -6.78 5.99 11.09
CA ARG A 69 -7.72 5.19 10.29
C ARG A 69 -8.55 6.02 9.33
N ASN A 70 -8.79 7.29 9.65
CA ASN A 70 -9.63 8.18 8.86
C ASN A 70 -8.81 9.08 7.93
N LEU A 71 -7.48 9.07 8.06
CA LEU A 71 -6.59 10.02 7.41
C LEU A 71 -7.15 11.45 7.56
N ALA A 72 -7.46 11.83 8.80
CA ALA A 72 -8.13 13.09 9.12
C ALA A 72 -7.35 14.32 8.65
N ASN A 73 -6.03 14.19 8.49
CA ASN A 73 -5.13 15.22 7.96
C ASN A 73 -4.80 15.03 6.46
N GLY A 74 -5.54 14.17 5.77
CA GLY A 74 -5.32 13.81 4.38
C GLY A 74 -4.37 12.62 4.20
N GLN A 75 -4.22 12.20 2.94
CA GLN A 75 -3.35 11.08 2.58
C GLN A 75 -1.87 11.49 2.68
N PRO A 76 -0.96 10.56 3.03
CA PRO A 76 0.47 10.85 3.01
C PRO A 76 0.93 11.27 1.61
N LYS A 77 1.64 12.40 1.51
CA LYS A 77 2.18 12.90 0.23
C LYS A 77 3.05 11.87 -0.49
N ALA A 78 3.75 11.02 0.26
CA ALA A 78 4.54 9.93 -0.29
C ALA A 78 3.67 8.90 -1.04
N VAL A 79 2.48 8.56 -0.51
CA VAL A 79 1.52 7.67 -1.18
C VAL A 79 1.06 8.30 -2.49
N VAL A 80 0.68 9.57 -2.46
CA VAL A 80 0.26 10.32 -3.66
C VAL A 80 1.36 10.27 -4.74
N LEU A 81 2.60 10.60 -4.38
CA LEU A 81 3.72 10.61 -5.33
C LEU A 81 3.98 9.22 -5.94
N MET A 82 3.85 8.15 -5.15
CA MET A 82 4.01 6.78 -5.65
C MET A 82 2.87 6.38 -6.59
N VAL A 83 1.63 6.68 -6.23
CA VAL A 83 0.46 6.41 -7.07
C VAL A 83 0.54 7.18 -8.39
N ASP A 84 0.90 8.46 -8.36
CA ASP A 84 1.08 9.28 -9.56
C ASP A 84 2.14 8.68 -10.50
N HIS A 85 3.24 8.19 -9.95
CA HIS A 85 4.30 7.55 -10.74
C HIS A 85 3.83 6.20 -11.34
N LEU A 86 3.14 5.38 -10.57
CA LEU A 86 2.57 4.11 -11.06
C LEU A 86 1.56 4.36 -12.19
N ASN A 87 0.68 5.36 -12.02
CA ASN A 87 -0.28 5.78 -13.04
C ASN A 87 0.40 6.26 -14.32
N ALA A 88 1.47 7.06 -14.22
CA ALA A 88 2.23 7.50 -15.38
C ALA A 88 2.82 6.30 -16.17
N ILE A 89 3.32 5.28 -15.47
CA ILE A 89 3.81 4.05 -16.10
C ILE A 89 2.67 3.30 -16.80
N CYS A 90 1.53 3.10 -16.12
CA CYS A 90 0.37 2.41 -16.67
C CYS A 90 -0.13 3.07 -17.96
N LEU A 91 -0.33 4.39 -17.93
CA LEU A 91 -0.80 5.17 -19.08
C LEU A 91 0.19 5.11 -20.26
N THR A 92 1.50 5.17 -19.97
CA THR A 92 2.53 5.06 -21.03
C THR A 92 2.51 3.68 -21.69
N LYS A 93 2.25 2.61 -20.93
CA LYS A 93 2.13 1.25 -21.47
C LYS A 93 0.86 1.05 -22.31
N GLY A 94 -0.25 1.69 -21.93
CA GLY A 94 -1.52 1.61 -22.67
C GLY A 94 -1.58 2.47 -23.94
N ALA A 95 -0.62 3.38 -24.14
CA ALA A 95 -0.55 4.25 -25.32
C ALA A 95 0.10 3.59 -26.55
N ASN A 96 0.51 2.32 -26.47
CA ASN A 96 1.18 1.56 -27.54
C ASN A 96 0.25 0.54 -28.19
#